data_AF-A0A9Q9DQV0-F1
#
_entry.id   AF-A0A9Q9DQV0-F1
#
_cell.length_a   1.000
_cell.length_b   1.000
_cell.length_c   1.000
_cell.angle_alpha   90.00
_cell.angle_beta   90.00
_cell.angle_gamma   90.00
#
_symmetry.space_group_name_H-M   'P 1'
#
loop_
_entity.id
_entity.type
_entity.pdbx_description
1 polymer ?
#
loop_
_entity_poly.entity_id
_entity_poly.type
_entity_poly.pdbx_seq_one_letter_code
_entity_poly.pdbx_strand_id
1 'polypeptide(L)'
;MSPAPITQQAAPSPASPPQHPTPNSTSMPAPRNFDDIFHAKFLKIIGEWKNDPSRGSLTQKERKHFIETAYSETDELYFGQRVMSDNDIKLRALTKVFYKVLAEEPWSEDWIRAPDVERKLSKFEMHEDSVALAKKYGFTTPREAVKAARESSLKKAEIIKEAQKAGKSLKDLKLERGPFDDIEIVYIAGTVSSTATSKIDRKAIYPVSVSSVANVLQTHICRDMIRPYSMAERFINCTDTAELEEMRRFACNVCDFCPHLLDNDNVSLLVVLLILSRSDCCRRFEANGIRIEGSTISHRKAECMKNKMGWRTTEEKKPYDNFAQEFQTRVKNACFPAPRAQRIGGRKPGRLSSTPSTPPIHPSPYIGYLSGAPQFPAINKEPANTGINVPAPPPYGSFPQAPPKAIKKQHSVASNGDGAAEPMDLS
;
A
#
# COMPACT_ATOMS: atom_id res chain seq x y z
N MET A 1 -45.00 23.33 54.86
CA MET A 1 -45.10 22.87 53.46
C MET A 1 -45.63 23.99 52.60
N SER A 2 -45.08 24.09 51.39
CA SER A 2 -45.61 24.72 50.17
C SER A 2 -45.36 26.22 49.91
N PRO A 3 -45.19 26.56 48.61
CA PRO A 3 -44.39 27.69 48.14
C PRO A 3 -45.23 28.86 47.61
N ALA A 4 -44.56 29.99 47.36
CA ALA A 4 -45.14 31.20 46.77
C ALA A 4 -45.43 31.05 45.25
N PRO A 5 -46.36 31.85 44.70
CA PRO A 5 -47.14 31.50 43.51
C PRO A 5 -46.53 31.93 42.17
N ILE A 6 -46.91 31.19 41.14
CA ILE A 6 -46.65 31.45 39.72
C ILE A 6 -47.67 32.48 39.21
N THR A 7 -47.20 33.56 38.59
CA THR A 7 -48.05 34.49 37.81
C THR A 7 -47.82 34.26 36.32
N GLN A 8 -48.89 33.94 35.60
CA GLN A 8 -48.97 33.94 34.14
C GLN A 8 -49.33 35.35 33.66
N GLN A 9 -48.57 35.90 32.71
CA GLN A 9 -49.05 36.96 31.81
C GLN A 9 -48.57 36.66 30.38
N ALA A 10 -49.52 36.71 29.47
CA ALA A 10 -49.35 36.50 28.04
C ALA A 10 -48.97 37.81 27.31
N ALA A 11 -48.08 37.68 26.33
CA ALA A 11 -47.85 38.40 25.05
C ALA A 11 -48.10 39.94 24.96
N PRO A 12 -47.19 40.69 24.31
CA PRO A 12 -47.18 40.70 22.84
C PRO A 12 -45.78 40.66 22.19
N SER A 13 -45.74 40.22 20.94
CA SER A 13 -44.59 40.18 20.04
C SER A 13 -43.93 41.56 19.87
N PRO A 14 -42.59 41.67 19.99
CA PRO A 14 -41.85 42.79 19.45
C PRO A 14 -41.52 42.54 17.96
N ALA A 15 -41.77 43.57 17.17
CA ALA A 15 -41.48 43.65 15.75
C ALA A 15 -40.01 43.32 15.41
N SER A 16 -39.83 42.64 14.28
CA SER A 16 -38.54 42.33 13.67
C SER A 16 -37.70 43.59 13.47
N PRO A 17 -36.43 43.62 13.93
CA PRO A 17 -35.50 44.68 13.54
C PRO A 17 -35.13 44.53 12.05
N PRO A 18 -34.90 45.64 11.34
CA PRO A 18 -34.61 45.65 9.91
C PRO A 18 -33.30 44.90 9.61
N GLN A 19 -33.38 43.96 8.67
CA GLN A 19 -32.25 43.27 8.09
C GLN A 19 -31.29 44.28 7.46
N HIS A 20 -30.11 44.42 8.04
CA HIS A 20 -28.96 44.95 7.29
C HIS A 20 -28.70 44.02 6.11
N PRO A 21 -28.55 44.53 4.88
CA PRO A 21 -28.13 43.72 3.76
C PRO A 21 -26.70 43.26 4.03
N THR A 22 -26.54 41.98 4.36
CA THR A 22 -25.28 41.27 4.24
C THR A 22 -24.76 41.51 2.81
N PRO A 23 -23.49 41.90 2.63
CA PRO A 23 -22.94 42.03 1.29
C PRO A 23 -23.08 40.68 0.60
N ASN A 24 -23.80 40.69 -0.53
CA ASN A 24 -23.87 39.58 -1.46
C ASN A 24 -22.46 39.02 -1.62
N SER A 25 -22.23 37.81 -1.12
CA SER A 25 -21.12 37.00 -1.59
C SER A 25 -21.32 36.90 -3.09
N THR A 26 -20.54 37.66 -3.85
CA THR A 26 -20.39 37.48 -5.28
C THR A 26 -20.22 35.99 -5.50
N SER A 27 -21.18 35.37 -6.18
CA SER A 27 -21.06 34.00 -6.64
C SER A 27 -19.83 33.95 -7.52
N MET A 28 -18.72 33.52 -6.94
CA MET A 28 -17.51 33.25 -7.68
C MET A 28 -17.91 32.33 -8.84
N PRO A 29 -17.52 32.66 -10.09
CA PRO A 29 -17.82 31.81 -11.23
C PRO A 29 -17.38 30.38 -10.92
N ALA A 30 -18.16 29.40 -11.36
CA ALA A 30 -17.95 27.98 -11.07
C ALA A 30 -16.46 27.64 -11.04
N PRO A 31 -15.93 27.07 -9.94
CA PRO A 31 -14.50 26.88 -9.81
C PRO A 31 -14.01 26.07 -10.99
N ARG A 32 -13.07 26.66 -11.75
CA ARG A 32 -12.34 25.96 -12.82
C ARG A 32 -11.84 24.64 -12.24
N ASN A 33 -11.94 23.56 -13.01
CA ASN A 33 -11.51 22.23 -12.57
C ASN A 33 -10.09 22.31 -11.98
N PHE A 34 -9.88 21.76 -10.78
CA PHE A 34 -8.63 21.90 -10.02
C PHE A 34 -7.41 21.52 -10.87
N ASP A 35 -7.49 20.40 -11.59
CA ASP A 35 -6.39 19.93 -12.43
C ASP A 35 -6.06 20.92 -13.57
N ASP A 36 -7.07 21.60 -14.12
CA ASP A 36 -6.86 22.57 -15.21
C ASP A 36 -6.18 23.84 -14.68
N ILE A 37 -6.54 24.29 -13.47
CA ILE A 37 -5.85 25.40 -12.78
C ILE A 37 -4.39 25.02 -12.52
N PHE A 38 -4.17 23.81 -12.00
CA PHE A 38 -2.84 23.29 -11.75
C PHE A 38 -2.02 23.23 -13.05
N HIS A 39 -2.57 22.67 -14.13
CA HIS A 39 -1.87 22.58 -15.42
C HIS A 39 -1.51 23.94 -15.96
N ALA A 40 -2.41 24.92 -15.89
CA ALA A 40 -2.12 26.29 -16.32
C ALA A 40 -0.96 26.92 -15.52
N LYS A 41 -0.96 26.76 -14.19
CA LYS A 41 0.13 27.25 -13.32
C LYS A 41 1.45 26.52 -13.58
N PHE A 42 1.40 25.19 -13.69
CA PHE A 42 2.58 24.37 -13.96
C PHE A 42 3.22 24.71 -15.32
N LEU A 43 2.41 24.88 -16.37
CA LEU A 43 2.90 25.29 -17.69
C LEU A 43 3.49 26.70 -17.67
N LYS A 44 2.93 27.61 -16.87
CA LYS A 44 3.51 28.94 -16.67
C LYS A 44 4.92 28.86 -16.05
N ILE A 45 5.09 28.07 -14.98
CA ILE A 45 6.40 27.85 -14.35
C ILE A 45 7.41 27.26 -15.37
N ILE A 46 6.98 26.28 -16.16
CA ILE A 46 7.82 25.70 -17.22
C ILE A 46 8.18 26.75 -18.27
N GLY A 47 7.23 27.58 -18.70
CA GLY A 47 7.46 28.65 -19.67
C GLY A 47 8.51 29.65 -19.17
N GLU A 48 8.38 30.09 -17.91
CA GLU A 48 9.35 30.98 -17.26
C GLU A 48 10.73 30.33 -17.16
N TRP A 49 10.81 29.04 -16.81
CA TRP A 49 12.08 28.31 -16.74
C TRP A 49 12.75 28.18 -18.11
N LYS A 50 12.00 27.87 -19.17
CA LYS A 50 12.53 27.70 -20.53
C LYS A 50 13.05 29.00 -21.15
N ASN A 51 12.51 30.13 -20.72
CA ASN A 51 12.89 31.45 -21.23
C ASN A 51 14.18 31.99 -20.57
N ASP A 52 14.80 31.24 -19.65
CA ASP A 52 16.07 31.59 -19.01
C ASP A 52 17.26 30.92 -19.74
N PRO A 53 18.03 31.67 -20.54
CA PRO A 53 19.13 31.12 -21.35
C PRO A 53 20.33 30.65 -20.51
N SER A 54 20.34 30.91 -19.20
CA SER A 54 21.43 30.49 -18.30
C SER A 54 21.25 29.08 -17.72
N ARG A 55 20.10 28.42 -17.99
CA ARG A 55 19.75 27.14 -17.34
C ARG A 55 20.12 25.91 -18.17
N GLY A 56 20.53 24.86 -17.46
CA GLY A 56 20.82 23.53 -18.00
C GLY A 56 19.57 22.66 -18.16
N SER A 57 19.73 21.34 -18.24
CA SER A 57 18.60 20.40 -18.29
C SER A 57 17.82 20.38 -16.97
N LEU A 58 16.50 20.19 -17.06
CA LEU A 58 15.61 20.15 -15.91
C LEU A 58 15.96 18.98 -14.98
N THR A 59 16.35 19.27 -13.75
CA THR A 59 16.67 18.25 -12.74
C THR A 59 15.41 17.68 -12.07
N GLN A 60 15.52 16.49 -11.47
CA GLN A 60 14.42 15.89 -10.69
C GLN A 60 13.99 16.79 -9.51
N LYS A 61 14.96 17.46 -8.86
CA LYS A 61 14.70 18.38 -7.75
C LYS A 61 13.87 19.59 -8.20
N GLU A 62 14.23 20.18 -9.34
CA GLU A 62 13.48 21.31 -9.90
C GLU A 62 12.08 20.89 -10.34
N ARG A 63 11.94 19.73 -11.01
CA ARG A 63 10.63 19.20 -11.39
C ARG A 63 9.72 19.01 -10.18
N LYS A 64 10.23 18.40 -9.11
CA LYS A 64 9.50 18.26 -7.85
C LYS A 64 9.07 19.61 -7.30
N HIS A 65 9.98 20.59 -7.28
CA HIS A 65 9.68 21.94 -6.83
C HIS A 65 8.58 22.61 -7.67
N PHE A 66 8.61 22.47 -9.00
CA PHE A 66 7.59 23.07 -9.88
C PHE A 66 6.20 22.50 -9.62
N ILE A 67 6.11 21.18 -9.45
CA ILE A 67 4.84 20.51 -9.12
C ILE A 67 4.35 20.96 -7.74
N GLU A 68 5.24 21.02 -6.74
CA GLU A 68 4.87 21.45 -5.39
C GLU A 68 4.39 22.91 -5.35
N THR A 69 5.09 23.83 -6.03
CA THR A 69 4.70 25.24 -6.12
C THR A 69 3.36 25.41 -6.85
N ALA A 70 3.19 24.79 -8.02
CA ALA A 70 1.93 24.86 -8.77
C ALA A 70 0.76 24.25 -7.99
N TYR A 71 1.00 23.16 -7.25
CA TYR A 71 -0.01 22.56 -6.38
C TYR A 71 -0.37 23.50 -5.23
N SER A 72 0.61 24.03 -4.49
CA SER A 72 0.34 24.91 -3.35
C SER A 72 -0.45 26.16 -3.73
N GLU A 73 -0.12 26.77 -4.87
CA GLU A 73 -0.89 27.92 -5.37
C GLU A 73 -2.30 27.54 -5.85
N THR A 74 -2.47 26.36 -6.45
CA THR A 74 -3.80 25.86 -6.86
C THR A 74 -4.65 25.52 -5.64
N ASP A 75 -4.06 24.86 -4.64
CA ASP A 75 -4.71 24.48 -3.40
C ASP A 75 -5.23 25.70 -2.63
N GLU A 76 -4.43 26.76 -2.53
CA GLU A 76 -4.85 28.00 -1.89
C GLU A 76 -5.96 28.70 -2.69
N LEU A 77 -5.84 28.78 -4.02
CA LEU A 77 -6.86 29.39 -4.88
C LEU A 77 -8.19 28.63 -4.85
N TYR A 78 -8.14 27.29 -4.83
CA TYR A 78 -9.32 26.44 -4.91
C TYR A 78 -9.95 26.20 -3.53
N PHE A 79 -9.15 25.98 -2.47
CA PHE A 79 -9.61 25.63 -1.12
C PHE A 79 -9.41 26.72 -0.04
N GLY A 80 -8.47 27.64 -0.19
CA GLY A 80 -7.88 28.44 0.91
C GLY A 80 -8.84 29.37 1.68
N GLN A 81 -9.95 29.79 1.09
CA GLN A 81 -10.84 30.81 1.69
C GLN A 81 -12.30 30.37 1.87
N ARG A 82 -12.59 29.08 1.68
CA ARG A 82 -13.96 28.56 1.69
C ARG A 82 -14.20 27.65 2.88
N VAL A 83 -15.41 27.72 3.44
CA VAL A 83 -15.89 26.70 4.38
C VAL A 83 -15.99 25.39 3.60
N MET A 84 -15.18 24.41 3.98
CA MET A 84 -15.09 23.13 3.29
C MET A 84 -16.07 22.12 3.91
N SER A 85 -16.77 21.37 3.07
CA SER A 85 -17.51 20.19 3.52
C SER A 85 -16.55 19.06 3.93
N ASP A 86 -17.05 18.05 4.67
CA ASP A 86 -16.27 16.85 4.98
C ASP A 86 -15.75 16.16 3.70
N ASN A 87 -16.54 16.20 2.62
CA ASN A 87 -16.15 15.68 1.32
C ASN A 87 -14.98 16.48 0.73
N ASP A 88 -15.05 17.82 0.75
CA ASP A 88 -13.97 18.69 0.27
C ASP A 88 -12.69 18.51 1.08
N ILE A 89 -12.81 18.31 2.39
CA ILE A 89 -11.69 18.06 3.30
C ILE A 89 -10.98 16.75 2.92
N LYS A 90 -11.74 15.67 2.70
CA LYS A 90 -11.20 14.39 2.21
C LYS A 90 -10.57 14.54 0.83
N LEU A 91 -11.25 15.24 -0.08
CA LEU A 91 -10.79 15.46 -1.45
C LEU A 91 -9.48 16.25 -1.50
N ARG A 92 -9.36 17.32 -0.72
CA ARG A 92 -8.12 18.09 -0.57
C ARG A 92 -6.97 17.21 -0.06
N ALA A 93 -7.22 16.38 0.95
CA ALA A 93 -6.22 15.49 1.51
C ALA A 93 -5.73 14.43 0.51
N LEU A 94 -6.63 13.77 -0.21
CA LEU A 94 -6.28 12.79 -1.23
C LEU A 94 -5.58 13.42 -2.43
N THR A 95 -6.08 14.56 -2.88
CA THR A 95 -5.45 15.35 -3.95
C THR A 95 -3.99 15.63 -3.61
N LYS A 96 -3.71 16.06 -2.36
CA LYS A 96 -2.35 16.28 -1.87
C LYS A 96 -1.48 15.02 -1.98
N VAL A 97 -2.00 13.85 -1.57
CA VAL A 97 -1.31 12.56 -1.68
C VAL A 97 -0.93 12.29 -3.13
N PHE A 98 -1.90 12.35 -4.05
CA PHE A 98 -1.63 12.07 -5.46
C PHE A 98 -0.66 13.08 -6.09
N TYR A 99 -0.70 14.37 -5.74
CA TYR A 99 0.31 15.33 -6.22
C TYR A 99 1.71 15.09 -5.65
N LYS A 100 1.84 14.72 -4.37
CA LYS A 100 3.14 14.35 -3.81
C LYS A 100 3.70 13.09 -4.46
N VAL A 101 2.82 12.14 -4.75
CA VAL A 101 3.15 10.90 -5.44
C VAL A 101 3.60 11.20 -6.88
N LEU A 102 2.90 12.09 -7.60
CA LEU A 102 3.31 12.60 -8.92
C LEU A 102 4.67 13.32 -8.88
N ALA A 103 4.91 14.11 -7.85
CA ALA A 103 6.16 14.87 -7.70
C ALA A 103 7.38 13.99 -7.38
N GLU A 104 7.16 12.82 -6.77
CA GLU A 104 8.23 11.88 -6.42
C GLU A 104 8.44 10.76 -7.45
N GLU A 105 7.49 10.56 -8.36
CA GLU A 105 7.50 9.55 -9.43
C GLU A 105 8.06 8.17 -9.03
N PRO A 106 7.48 7.52 -8.01
CA PRO A 106 7.98 6.24 -7.55
C PRO A 106 7.85 5.10 -8.58
N TRP A 107 7.19 5.32 -9.72
CA TRP A 107 7.02 4.39 -10.84
C TRP A 107 7.90 4.69 -12.07
N SER A 108 8.76 5.72 -12.00
CA SER A 108 9.68 6.09 -13.09
C SER A 108 10.68 4.97 -13.41
N GLU A 109 11.44 5.08 -14.52
CA GLU A 109 12.41 4.06 -14.92
C GLU A 109 13.68 4.04 -14.06
N ASP A 110 14.00 5.15 -13.41
CA ASP A 110 15.21 5.35 -12.59
C ASP A 110 15.02 5.08 -11.09
N TRP A 111 13.89 4.48 -10.75
CA TRP A 111 13.35 4.43 -9.40
C TRP A 111 14.03 3.39 -8.49
N ILE A 112 14.74 2.41 -9.06
CA ILE A 112 15.82 1.72 -8.34
C ILE A 112 17.02 2.69 -8.37
N ARG A 113 16.96 3.71 -7.51
CA ARG A 113 18.00 4.75 -7.48
C ARG A 113 19.31 4.08 -7.06
N ALA A 114 20.45 4.52 -7.60
CA ALA A 114 21.75 4.03 -7.15
C ALA A 114 21.92 4.09 -5.60
N PRO A 115 21.44 5.14 -4.89
CA PRO A 115 21.38 5.15 -3.42
C PRO A 115 20.47 4.11 -2.77
N ASP A 116 19.42 3.63 -3.45
CA ASP A 116 18.58 2.53 -2.95
C ASP A 116 19.26 1.16 -3.18
N VAL A 117 20.36 1.10 -3.94
CA VAL A 117 21.23 -0.08 -4.12
C VAL A 117 22.49 0.00 -3.25
N GLU A 118 22.99 1.22 -2.97
CA GLU A 118 24.33 1.44 -2.37
C GLU A 118 24.33 2.21 -1.03
N ARG A 119 23.26 2.95 -0.67
CA ARG A 119 23.19 3.75 0.56
C ARG A 119 22.06 3.37 1.52
N LYS A 120 21.04 2.65 1.06
CA LYS A 120 19.95 2.16 1.91
C LYS A 120 20.01 0.64 2.06
N LEU A 121 19.63 0.18 3.24
CA LEU A 121 19.70 -1.23 3.64
C LEU A 121 18.68 -2.10 2.88
N SER A 122 17.69 -1.50 2.24
CA SER A 122 16.62 -2.19 1.51
C SER A 122 16.89 -2.22 0.01
N LYS A 123 16.91 -3.39 -0.63
CA LYS A 123 17.24 -3.51 -2.06
C LYS A 123 16.71 -4.81 -2.68
N PHE A 124 16.66 -4.85 -4.01
CA PHE A 124 16.53 -6.11 -4.73
C PHE A 124 17.90 -6.77 -4.93
N GLU A 125 17.93 -8.09 -4.81
CA GLU A 125 19.05 -8.95 -5.17
C GLU A 125 18.57 -9.97 -6.20
N MET A 126 19.47 -10.40 -7.11
CA MET A 126 19.16 -11.50 -8.03
C MET A 126 19.05 -12.80 -7.22
N HIS A 127 18.03 -13.61 -7.46
CA HIS A 127 17.94 -14.91 -6.80
C HIS A 127 19.10 -15.81 -7.24
N GLU A 128 19.63 -16.66 -6.34
CA GLU A 128 20.82 -17.47 -6.59
C GLU A 128 20.67 -18.35 -7.85
N ASP A 129 19.50 -18.95 -8.02
CA ASP A 129 19.19 -19.82 -9.16
C ASP A 129 19.05 -19.06 -10.49
N SER A 130 18.83 -17.75 -10.43
CA SER A 130 18.63 -16.91 -11.60
C SER A 130 19.91 -16.23 -12.09
N VAL A 131 21.00 -16.22 -11.30
CA VAL A 131 22.25 -15.52 -11.65
C VAL A 131 22.84 -16.01 -12.98
N ALA A 132 22.92 -17.33 -13.17
CA ALA A 132 23.48 -17.91 -14.39
C ALA A 132 22.64 -17.58 -15.64
N LEU A 133 21.31 -17.65 -15.51
CA LEU A 133 20.38 -17.32 -16.59
C LEU A 133 20.44 -15.82 -16.90
N ALA A 134 20.39 -14.95 -15.89
CA ALA A 134 20.50 -13.50 -16.04
C ALA A 134 21.78 -13.10 -16.77
N LYS A 135 22.93 -13.68 -16.39
CA LYS A 135 24.22 -13.43 -17.03
C LYS A 135 24.22 -13.85 -18.51
N LYS A 136 23.57 -14.95 -18.87
CA LYS A 136 23.44 -15.41 -20.28
C LYS A 136 22.71 -14.38 -21.15
N TYR A 137 21.76 -13.64 -20.58
CA TYR A 137 21.03 -12.57 -21.27
C TYR A 137 21.63 -11.17 -21.05
N GLY A 138 22.82 -11.09 -20.45
CA GLY A 138 23.55 -9.83 -20.26
C GLY A 138 23.07 -8.98 -19.09
N PHE A 139 22.26 -9.52 -18.18
CA PHE A 139 21.81 -8.79 -17.00
C PHE A 139 22.75 -9.05 -15.82
N THR A 140 23.32 -7.98 -15.28
CA THR A 140 24.20 -8.03 -14.11
C THR A 140 23.48 -7.61 -12.83
N THR A 141 22.41 -6.80 -12.97
CA THR A 141 21.63 -6.30 -11.83
C THR A 141 20.13 -6.58 -11.97
N PRO A 142 19.38 -6.71 -10.85
CA PRO A 142 17.91 -6.74 -10.87
C PRO A 142 17.30 -5.55 -11.62
N ARG A 143 17.90 -4.36 -11.50
CA ARG A 143 17.44 -3.15 -12.19
C ARG A 143 17.48 -3.30 -13.70
N GLU A 144 18.57 -3.80 -14.25
CA GLU A 144 18.72 -4.06 -15.68
C GLU A 144 17.69 -5.07 -16.17
N ALA A 145 17.52 -6.18 -15.45
CA ALA A 145 16.55 -7.20 -15.81
C ALA A 145 15.11 -6.64 -15.81
N VAL A 146 14.71 -5.90 -14.77
CA VAL A 146 13.38 -5.27 -14.67
C VAL A 146 13.18 -4.22 -15.75
N LYS A 147 14.20 -3.41 -16.05
CA LYS A 147 14.15 -2.43 -17.15
C LYS A 147 13.92 -3.12 -18.49
N ALA A 148 14.72 -4.14 -18.80
CA ALA A 148 14.60 -4.90 -20.03
C ALA A 148 13.23 -5.61 -20.15
N ALA A 149 12.69 -6.14 -19.05
CA ALA A 149 11.36 -6.73 -19.01
C ALA A 149 10.25 -5.72 -19.31
N ARG A 150 10.36 -4.48 -18.80
CA ARG A 150 9.41 -3.39 -19.11
C ARG A 150 9.50 -2.97 -20.58
N GLU A 151 10.70 -2.77 -21.10
CA GLU A 151 10.91 -2.44 -22.51
C GLU A 151 10.37 -3.54 -23.45
N SER A 152 10.60 -4.81 -23.09
CA SER A 152 10.02 -5.94 -23.83
C SER A 152 8.49 -5.92 -23.79
N SER A 153 7.91 -5.65 -22.63
CA SER A 153 6.44 -5.56 -22.46
C SER A 153 5.83 -4.42 -23.27
N LEU A 154 6.51 -3.26 -23.32
CA LEU A 154 6.12 -2.11 -24.13
C LEU A 154 6.16 -2.44 -25.63
N LYS A 155 7.28 -3.00 -26.12
CA LYS A 155 7.42 -3.42 -27.52
C LYS A 155 6.34 -4.44 -27.91
N LYS A 156 6.03 -5.41 -27.03
CA LYS A 156 4.94 -6.37 -27.26
C LYS A 156 3.59 -5.66 -27.34
N ALA A 157 3.30 -4.73 -26.45
CA ALA A 157 2.05 -3.98 -26.46
C ALA A 157 1.89 -3.15 -27.74
N GLU A 158 2.97 -2.54 -28.24
CA GLU A 158 2.99 -1.82 -29.52
C GLU A 158 2.73 -2.75 -30.71
N ILE A 159 3.43 -3.88 -30.78
CA ILE A 159 3.21 -4.90 -31.83
C ILE A 159 1.75 -5.39 -31.81
N ILE A 160 1.19 -5.66 -30.63
CA ILE A 160 -0.22 -6.08 -30.49
C ILE A 160 -1.16 -4.98 -31.01
N LYS A 161 -0.90 -3.72 -30.65
CA LYS A 161 -1.72 -2.58 -31.08
C LYS A 161 -1.66 -2.37 -32.60
N GLU A 162 -0.50 -2.51 -33.21
CA GLU A 162 -0.33 -2.42 -34.67
C GLU A 162 -1.00 -3.59 -35.39
N ALA A 163 -0.88 -4.80 -34.85
CA ALA A 163 -1.53 -5.98 -35.38
C ALA A 163 -3.06 -5.87 -35.34
N GLN A 164 -3.62 -5.36 -34.23
CA GLN A 164 -5.05 -5.09 -34.10
C GLN A 164 -5.52 -4.05 -35.12
N LYS A 165 -4.74 -2.97 -35.34
CA LYS A 165 -5.04 -1.99 -36.40
C LYS A 165 -5.00 -2.60 -37.80
N ALA A 166 -4.11 -3.56 -38.03
CA ALA A 166 -3.98 -4.30 -39.29
C ALA A 166 -4.96 -5.49 -39.41
N GLY A 167 -5.89 -5.68 -38.47
CA GLY A 167 -6.87 -6.77 -38.48
C GLY A 167 -6.28 -8.16 -38.25
N LYS A 168 -5.02 -8.27 -37.81
CA LYS A 168 -4.35 -9.54 -37.51
C LYS A 168 -4.79 -10.07 -36.15
N SER A 169 -4.97 -11.38 -36.03
CA SER A 169 -5.31 -12.00 -34.76
C SER A 169 -4.07 -12.10 -33.85
N LEU A 170 -4.28 -12.04 -32.53
CA LEU A 170 -3.22 -12.22 -31.53
C LEU A 170 -2.44 -13.55 -31.69
N LYS A 171 -3.10 -14.58 -32.24
CA LYS A 171 -2.52 -15.91 -32.43
C LYS A 171 -1.50 -15.95 -33.58
N ASP A 172 -1.57 -14.99 -34.49
CA ASP A 172 -0.67 -14.89 -35.65
C ASP A 172 0.61 -14.12 -35.31
N LEU A 173 0.67 -13.51 -34.12
CA LEU A 173 1.82 -12.76 -33.65
C LEU A 173 2.82 -13.68 -32.96
N LYS A 174 4.01 -13.81 -33.57
CA LYS A 174 5.17 -14.43 -32.92
C LYS A 174 5.77 -13.43 -31.92
N LEU A 175 5.23 -13.41 -30.71
CA LEU A 175 5.77 -12.61 -29.61
C LEU A 175 6.82 -13.45 -28.86
N GLU A 176 8.07 -13.00 -28.86
CA GLU A 176 9.11 -13.65 -28.06
C GLU A 176 8.80 -13.50 -26.57
N ARG A 177 8.71 -14.62 -25.82
CA ARG A 177 8.42 -14.59 -24.39
C ARG A 177 9.48 -13.79 -23.61
N GLY A 178 10.75 -13.94 -23.99
CA GLY A 178 11.89 -13.41 -23.23
C GLY A 178 12.16 -14.24 -21.95
N PRO A 179 13.29 -14.03 -21.27
CA PRO A 179 13.68 -14.82 -20.09
C PRO A 179 13.05 -14.33 -18.79
N PHE A 180 12.24 -13.27 -18.82
CA PHE A 180 11.89 -12.48 -17.64
C PHE A 180 10.95 -13.18 -16.65
N ASP A 181 10.24 -14.22 -17.08
CA ASP A 181 9.45 -15.08 -16.19
C ASP A 181 10.33 -16.07 -15.42
N ASP A 182 11.46 -16.45 -16.00
CA ASP A 182 12.37 -17.48 -15.48
C ASP A 182 13.54 -16.87 -14.68
N ILE A 183 13.69 -15.55 -14.73
CA ILE A 183 14.63 -14.78 -13.89
C ILE A 183 13.85 -14.25 -12.70
N GLU A 184 14.31 -14.60 -11.51
CA GLU A 184 13.72 -14.20 -10.24
C GLU A 184 14.65 -13.31 -9.43
N ILE A 185 14.04 -12.43 -8.64
CA ILE A 185 14.72 -11.51 -7.74
C ILE A 185 14.09 -11.63 -6.35
N VAL A 186 14.85 -11.33 -5.31
CA VAL A 186 14.37 -11.28 -3.93
C VAL A 186 14.49 -9.87 -3.39
N TYR A 187 13.50 -9.46 -2.60
CA TYR A 187 13.55 -8.17 -1.93
C TYR A 187 14.10 -8.30 -0.51
N ILE A 188 15.24 -7.67 -0.26
CA ILE A 188 15.83 -7.58 1.07
C ILE A 188 15.34 -6.30 1.72
N ALA A 189 14.53 -6.41 2.77
CA ALA A 189 14.10 -5.25 3.55
C ALA A 189 15.26 -4.64 4.34
N GLY A 190 15.25 -3.31 4.45
CA GLY A 190 16.29 -2.59 5.19
C GLY A 190 16.06 -2.70 6.68
N THR A 191 17.06 -3.18 7.42
CA THR A 191 16.97 -3.30 8.88
C THR A 191 17.60 -2.08 9.56
N VAL A 192 17.80 -2.14 10.89
CA VAL A 192 18.46 -1.07 11.65
C VAL A 192 19.98 -1.01 11.46
N SER A 193 20.59 -2.00 10.79
CA SER A 193 22.03 -2.02 10.49
C SER A 193 22.37 -2.88 9.28
N SER A 194 23.51 -2.62 8.62
CA SER A 194 24.02 -3.48 7.54
C SER A 194 24.23 -4.92 7.99
N THR A 195 24.77 -5.11 9.20
CA THR A 195 24.97 -6.44 9.79
C THR A 195 23.66 -7.22 9.95
N ALA A 196 22.58 -6.56 10.40
CA ALA A 196 21.28 -7.22 10.53
C ALA A 196 20.68 -7.55 9.16
N THR A 197 20.82 -6.66 8.18
CA THR A 197 20.40 -6.92 6.79
C THR A 197 21.18 -8.08 6.16
N SER A 198 22.49 -8.19 6.39
CA SER A 198 23.31 -9.30 5.89
C SER A 198 22.97 -10.65 6.52
N LYS A 199 22.38 -10.67 7.73
CA LYS A 199 21.93 -11.89 8.41
C LYS A 199 20.56 -12.40 7.95
N ILE A 200 19.84 -11.65 7.12
CA ILE A 200 18.57 -12.13 6.54
C ILE A 200 18.87 -13.35 5.67
N ASP A 201 18.15 -14.44 5.88
CA ASP A 201 18.24 -15.61 5.03
C ASP A 201 17.54 -15.34 3.69
N ARG A 202 18.32 -15.27 2.60
CA ARG A 202 17.82 -15.02 1.24
C ARG A 202 16.94 -16.17 0.75
N LYS A 203 17.24 -17.40 1.16
CA LYS A 203 16.54 -18.61 0.72
C LYS A 203 15.14 -18.73 1.32
N ALA A 204 14.90 -18.03 2.43
CA ALA A 204 13.59 -17.98 3.09
C ALA A 204 12.68 -16.88 2.52
N ILE A 205 13.18 -16.02 1.64
CA ILE A 205 12.38 -14.96 1.00
C ILE A 205 11.75 -15.51 -0.27
N TYR A 206 10.48 -15.24 -0.48
CA TYR A 206 9.77 -15.64 -1.69
C TYR A 206 10.39 -14.96 -2.92
N PRO A 207 10.93 -15.73 -3.89
CA PRO A 207 11.47 -15.16 -5.12
C PRO A 207 10.32 -14.66 -6.01
N VAL A 208 10.51 -13.50 -6.63
CA VAL A 208 9.52 -12.91 -7.54
C VAL A 208 10.11 -12.80 -8.94
N SER A 209 9.33 -13.20 -9.95
CA SER A 209 9.79 -13.08 -11.34
C SER A 209 9.98 -11.61 -11.72
N VAL A 210 11.03 -11.36 -12.50
CA VAL A 210 11.33 -10.02 -13.04
C VAL A 210 10.16 -9.48 -13.86
N SER A 211 9.46 -10.35 -14.59
CA SER A 211 8.26 -9.99 -15.34
C SER A 211 7.11 -9.51 -14.46
N SER A 212 6.90 -10.12 -13.29
CA SER A 212 5.84 -9.73 -12.34
C SER A 212 6.13 -8.34 -11.77
N VAL A 213 7.38 -8.09 -11.37
CA VAL A 213 7.80 -6.77 -10.90
C VAL A 213 7.62 -5.73 -12.01
N ALA A 214 8.12 -6.01 -13.21
CA ALA A 214 7.96 -5.12 -14.36
C ALA A 214 6.49 -4.81 -14.67
N ASN A 215 5.63 -5.82 -14.65
CA ASN A 215 4.20 -5.66 -14.89
C ASN A 215 3.54 -4.76 -13.83
N VAL A 216 3.79 -4.99 -12.54
CA VAL A 216 3.19 -4.17 -11.47
C VAL A 216 3.58 -2.70 -11.55
N LEU A 217 4.83 -2.41 -11.95
CA LEU A 217 5.27 -1.04 -12.17
C LEU A 217 4.62 -0.41 -13.39
N GLN A 218 4.54 -1.17 -14.46
CA GLN A 218 3.94 -0.76 -15.72
C GLN A 218 2.45 -0.47 -15.54
N THR A 219 1.74 -1.25 -14.72
CA THR A 219 0.31 -1.12 -14.44
C THR A 219 0.03 -0.42 -13.12
N HIS A 220 1.01 0.28 -12.54
CA HIS A 220 0.81 0.99 -11.29
C HIS A 220 -0.25 2.09 -11.49
N ILE A 221 -1.26 2.14 -10.62
CA ILE A 221 -2.43 3.04 -10.76
C ILE A 221 -2.05 4.52 -10.98
N CYS A 222 -0.97 4.99 -10.34
CA CYS A 222 -0.52 6.36 -10.46
C CYS A 222 0.46 6.62 -11.62
N ARG A 223 0.83 5.62 -12.42
CA ARG A 223 1.90 5.77 -13.42
C ARG A 223 1.60 6.79 -14.49
N ASP A 224 0.41 6.68 -15.08
CA ASP A 224 -0.06 7.57 -16.15
C ASP A 224 -0.96 8.69 -15.59
N MET A 225 -0.84 8.97 -14.29
CA MET A 225 -1.66 9.96 -13.62
C MET A 225 -1.24 11.38 -14.01
N ILE A 226 -2.06 12.00 -14.87
CA ILE A 226 -1.90 13.40 -15.28
C ILE A 226 -2.88 14.36 -14.58
N ARG A 227 -3.89 13.81 -13.90
CA ARG A 227 -4.98 14.53 -13.23
C ARG A 227 -5.19 14.04 -11.78
N PRO A 228 -4.32 14.44 -10.84
CA PRO A 228 -4.37 13.96 -9.46
C PRO A 228 -5.67 14.30 -8.71
N TYR A 229 -6.32 15.44 -9.03
CA TYR A 229 -7.60 15.78 -8.40
C TYR A 229 -8.72 14.86 -8.91
N SER A 230 -8.84 14.65 -10.23
CA SER A 230 -9.80 13.66 -10.76
C SER A 230 -9.53 12.23 -10.25
N MET A 231 -8.27 11.85 -10.03
CA MET A 231 -7.95 10.58 -9.37
C MET A 231 -8.48 10.54 -7.93
N ALA A 232 -8.34 11.62 -7.17
CA ALA A 232 -8.90 11.72 -5.82
C ALA A 232 -10.43 11.61 -5.82
N GLU A 233 -11.11 12.29 -6.75
CA GLU A 233 -12.56 12.17 -6.94
C GLU A 233 -12.98 10.74 -7.25
N ARG A 234 -12.23 10.05 -8.13
CA ARG A 234 -12.45 8.63 -8.44
C ARG A 234 -12.39 7.77 -7.19
N PHE A 235 -11.36 7.91 -6.34
CA PHE A 235 -11.26 7.17 -5.09
C PHE A 235 -12.42 7.47 -4.14
N ILE A 236 -12.78 8.74 -3.99
CA ILE A 236 -13.85 9.14 -3.07
C ILE A 236 -15.18 8.54 -3.50
N ASN A 237 -15.50 8.64 -4.79
CA ASN A 237 -16.79 8.26 -5.35
C ASN A 237 -16.87 6.78 -5.80
N CYS A 238 -15.76 6.03 -5.75
CA CYS A 238 -15.72 4.63 -6.15
C CYS A 238 -16.65 3.79 -5.27
N THR A 239 -17.68 3.25 -5.91
CA THR A 239 -18.67 2.33 -5.32
C THR A 239 -18.85 1.07 -6.15
N ASP A 240 -18.26 1.04 -7.36
CA ASP A 240 -18.30 -0.12 -8.23
C ASP A 240 -17.47 -1.27 -7.64
N THR A 241 -18.07 -2.46 -7.60
CA THR A 241 -17.45 -3.62 -6.95
C THR A 241 -16.25 -4.14 -7.75
N ALA A 242 -16.33 -4.16 -9.08
CA ALA A 242 -15.24 -4.63 -9.93
C ALA A 242 -14.02 -3.69 -9.83
N GLU A 243 -14.26 -2.39 -9.80
CA GLU A 243 -13.22 -1.39 -9.59
C GLU A 243 -12.57 -1.51 -8.20
N LEU A 244 -13.35 -1.70 -7.13
CA LEU A 244 -12.82 -1.91 -5.78
C LEU A 244 -11.97 -3.20 -5.70
N GLU A 245 -12.39 -4.27 -6.37
CA GLU A 245 -11.63 -5.51 -6.50
C GLU A 245 -10.32 -5.30 -7.27
N GLU A 246 -10.34 -4.52 -8.35
CA GLU A 246 -9.15 -4.17 -9.13
C GLU A 246 -8.17 -3.34 -8.29
N MET A 247 -8.64 -2.32 -7.57
CA MET A 247 -7.82 -1.53 -6.67
C MET A 247 -7.21 -2.40 -5.56
N ARG A 248 -7.99 -3.32 -5.00
CA ARG A 248 -7.48 -4.29 -4.03
C ARG A 248 -6.39 -5.16 -4.63
N ARG A 249 -6.61 -5.70 -5.83
CA ARG A 249 -5.64 -6.54 -6.54
C ARG A 249 -4.35 -5.76 -6.79
N PHE A 250 -4.45 -4.51 -7.23
CA PHE A 250 -3.30 -3.62 -7.36
C PHE A 250 -2.52 -3.51 -6.04
N ALA A 251 -3.18 -3.19 -4.93
CA ALA A 251 -2.49 -3.00 -3.65
C ALA A 251 -1.85 -4.30 -3.14
N CYS A 252 -2.51 -5.45 -3.33
CA CYS A 252 -1.94 -6.77 -3.08
C CYS A 252 -0.69 -7.02 -3.91
N ASN A 253 -0.75 -6.75 -5.22
CA ASN A 253 0.35 -6.94 -6.15
C ASN A 253 1.54 -6.04 -5.81
N VAL A 254 1.31 -4.81 -5.34
CA VAL A 254 2.39 -3.96 -4.84
C VAL A 254 3.06 -4.56 -3.62
N CYS A 255 2.29 -5.10 -2.66
CA CYS A 255 2.86 -5.77 -1.50
C CYS A 255 3.68 -7.01 -1.89
N ASP A 256 3.21 -7.78 -2.86
CA ASP A 256 3.81 -9.06 -3.22
C ASP A 256 5.02 -8.91 -4.14
N PHE A 257 4.92 -8.05 -5.16
CA PHE A 257 5.91 -7.97 -6.23
C PHE A 257 6.72 -6.67 -6.20
N CYS A 258 6.24 -5.63 -5.52
CA CYS A 258 6.95 -4.35 -5.43
C CYS A 258 7.08 -3.81 -4.00
N PRO A 259 7.48 -4.63 -3.00
CA PRO A 259 7.51 -4.24 -1.58
C PRO A 259 8.38 -3.00 -1.27
N HIS A 260 9.43 -2.76 -2.05
CA HIS A 260 10.22 -1.52 -1.98
C HIS A 260 9.45 -0.20 -2.20
N LEU A 261 8.28 -0.23 -2.85
CA LEU A 261 7.38 0.92 -2.93
C LEU A 261 6.81 1.30 -1.55
N LEU A 262 6.91 0.40 -0.57
CA LEU A 262 6.38 0.56 0.78
C LEU A 262 7.49 0.84 1.81
N ASP A 263 8.74 0.50 1.51
CA ASP A 263 9.89 0.63 2.42
C ASP A 263 10.75 1.89 2.19
N ASN A 264 10.75 2.54 1.03
CA ASN A 264 11.78 3.56 0.75
C ASN A 264 11.42 5.02 1.07
N ASP A 265 10.70 5.27 2.18
CA ASP A 265 10.13 6.59 2.51
C ASP A 265 9.36 7.17 1.31
N ASN A 266 8.60 6.27 0.69
CA ASN A 266 7.93 6.48 -0.57
C ASN A 266 6.46 6.79 -0.30
N VAL A 267 5.96 7.89 -0.86
CA VAL A 267 4.57 8.30 -0.66
C VAL A 267 3.58 7.29 -1.28
N SER A 268 4.02 6.41 -2.19
CA SER A 268 3.24 5.25 -2.64
C SER A 268 2.74 4.35 -1.50
N LEU A 269 3.43 4.33 -0.35
CA LEU A 269 2.93 3.67 0.84
C LEU A 269 1.53 4.17 1.22
N LEU A 270 1.29 5.49 1.14
CA LEU A 270 -0.01 6.05 1.46
C LEU A 270 -1.08 5.57 0.46
N VAL A 271 -0.76 5.44 -0.82
CA VAL A 271 -1.71 4.91 -1.82
C VAL A 271 -2.12 3.47 -1.48
N VAL A 272 -1.16 2.62 -1.10
CA VAL A 272 -1.48 1.25 -0.67
C VAL A 272 -2.26 1.24 0.65
N LEU A 273 -1.93 2.13 1.60
CA LEU A 273 -2.65 2.26 2.87
C LEU A 273 -4.03 2.91 2.73
N LEU A 274 -4.39 3.50 1.59
CA LEU A 274 -5.79 3.84 1.30
C LEU A 274 -6.63 2.57 1.10
N ILE A 275 -6.04 1.53 0.51
CA ILE A 275 -6.75 0.34 0.01
C ILE A 275 -6.65 -0.83 1.00
N LEU A 276 -5.47 -1.06 1.57
CA LEU A 276 -5.18 -2.14 2.50
C LEU A 276 -4.90 -1.60 3.89
N SER A 277 -5.39 -2.32 4.90
CA SER A 277 -4.98 -2.05 6.27
C SER A 277 -3.49 -2.33 6.44
N ARG A 278 -2.84 -1.62 7.37
CA ARG A 278 -1.44 -1.90 7.74
C ARG A 278 -1.25 -3.37 8.12
N SER A 279 -2.18 -3.94 8.88
CA SER A 279 -2.15 -5.35 9.28
C SER A 279 -2.17 -6.31 8.08
N ASP A 280 -2.93 -6.00 7.02
CA ASP A 280 -2.96 -6.83 5.82
C ASP A 280 -1.63 -6.77 5.05
N CYS A 281 -1.03 -5.59 4.98
CA CYS A 281 0.29 -5.42 4.36
C CYS A 281 1.35 -6.20 5.14
N CYS A 282 1.36 -6.10 6.47
CA CYS A 282 2.27 -6.85 7.33
C CYS A 282 2.11 -8.36 7.16
N ARG A 283 0.87 -8.88 7.21
CA ARG A 283 0.61 -10.31 7.03
C ARG A 283 1.13 -10.84 5.68
N ARG A 284 1.03 -10.03 4.62
CA ARG A 284 1.55 -10.38 3.29
C ARG A 284 3.07 -10.37 3.24
N PHE A 285 3.71 -9.38 3.86
CA PHE A 285 5.17 -9.32 3.96
C PHE A 285 5.72 -10.54 4.70
N GLU A 286 5.10 -10.91 5.82
CA GLU A 286 5.45 -12.11 6.57
C GLU A 286 5.27 -13.38 5.72
N ALA A 287 4.18 -13.50 4.96
CA ALA A 287 3.94 -14.62 4.05
C ALA A 287 4.99 -14.72 2.93
N ASN A 288 5.59 -13.60 2.52
CA ASN A 288 6.65 -13.56 1.51
C ASN A 288 8.06 -13.69 2.10
N GLY A 289 8.19 -13.98 3.41
CA GLY A 289 9.48 -14.05 4.09
C GLY A 289 10.17 -12.69 4.28
N ILE A 290 9.46 -11.59 4.02
CA ILE A 290 9.97 -10.23 4.21
C ILE A 290 9.84 -9.88 5.69
N ARG A 291 10.95 -9.96 6.42
CA ARG A 291 10.98 -9.71 7.86
C ARG A 291 10.65 -8.24 8.18
N ILE A 292 9.59 -8.03 8.95
CA ILE A 292 9.11 -6.71 9.37
C ILE A 292 9.81 -6.30 10.66
N GLU A 293 11.13 -6.10 10.62
CA GLU A 293 11.83 -5.56 11.80
C GLU A 293 11.68 -4.04 11.86
N GLY A 294 10.56 -3.57 12.42
CA GLY A 294 10.38 -2.16 12.82
C GLY A 294 10.36 -1.08 11.72
N SER A 295 10.79 -1.38 10.49
CA SER A 295 11.03 -0.38 9.45
C SER A 295 10.13 -0.51 8.23
N THR A 296 9.67 -1.69 7.83
CA THR A 296 9.18 -1.86 6.44
C THR A 296 7.79 -1.31 6.19
N ILE A 297 6.84 -1.55 7.11
CA ILE A 297 5.47 -0.97 7.11
C ILE A 297 5.00 -0.75 8.56
N SER A 298 5.84 -0.12 9.37
CA SER A 298 5.50 0.17 10.76
C SER A 298 4.56 1.38 10.87
N HIS A 299 3.87 1.51 12.03
CA HIS A 299 3.13 2.71 12.36
C HIS A 299 4.01 3.97 12.19
N ARG A 300 5.26 3.90 12.68
CA ARG A 300 6.23 4.99 12.59
C ARG A 300 6.47 5.45 11.14
N LYS A 301 6.47 4.51 10.19
CA LYS A 301 6.68 4.83 8.78
C LYS A 301 5.49 5.47 8.12
N ALA A 302 4.30 4.94 8.39
CA ALA A 302 3.06 5.58 7.95
C ALA A 302 2.99 7.03 8.48
N GLU A 303 3.31 7.23 9.76
CA GLU A 303 3.38 8.57 10.36
C GLU A 303 4.49 9.43 9.76
N CYS A 304 5.66 8.88 9.45
CA CYS A 304 6.74 9.58 8.76
C CYS A 304 6.26 10.09 7.38
N MET A 305 5.55 9.25 6.62
CA MET A 305 5.02 9.64 5.32
C MET A 305 3.95 10.72 5.43
N LYS A 306 3.06 10.65 6.42
CA LYS A 306 2.11 11.73 6.70
C LYS A 306 2.82 13.03 7.10
N ASN A 307 3.89 12.96 7.90
CA ASN A 307 4.70 14.14 8.22
C ASN A 307 5.38 14.72 6.97
N LYS A 308 5.79 13.86 6.02
CA LYS A 308 6.34 14.26 4.70
C LYS A 308 5.29 14.94 3.80
N MET A 309 4.00 14.66 4.03
CA MET A 309 2.89 15.43 3.46
C MET A 309 2.76 16.83 4.06
N GLY A 310 3.52 17.14 5.12
CA GLY A 310 3.39 18.38 5.89
C GLY A 310 2.27 18.34 6.93
N TRP A 311 1.65 17.18 7.16
CA TRP A 311 0.66 17.00 8.23
C TRP A 311 1.39 16.67 9.53
N ARG A 312 1.54 17.68 10.39
CA ARG A 312 2.27 17.61 11.65
C ARG A 312 1.36 17.25 12.82
N THR A 313 0.11 17.69 12.79
CA THR A 313 -0.85 17.43 13.87
C THR A 313 -1.81 16.28 13.53
N THR A 314 -2.50 15.77 14.55
CA THR A 314 -3.51 14.71 14.38
C THR A 314 -4.69 15.21 13.54
N GLU A 315 -5.07 16.47 13.71
CA GLU A 315 -6.17 17.12 13.00
C GLU A 315 -5.90 17.22 11.51
N GLU A 316 -4.64 17.49 11.13
CA GLU A 316 -4.23 17.53 9.72
C GLU A 316 -4.18 16.15 9.06
N LYS A 317 -3.93 15.09 9.85
CA LYS A 317 -3.87 13.69 9.38
C LYS A 317 -5.25 13.04 9.28
N LYS A 318 -6.18 13.47 10.15
CA LYS A 318 -7.52 12.91 10.30
C LYS A 318 -8.31 12.77 9.00
N PRO A 319 -8.30 13.75 8.06
CA PRO A 319 -9.00 13.61 6.78
C PRO A 319 -8.59 12.37 5.98
N TYR A 320 -7.27 12.14 5.90
CA TYR A 320 -6.71 10.99 5.21
C TYR A 320 -7.02 9.69 5.95
N ASP A 321 -6.82 9.66 7.28
CA ASP A 321 -7.01 8.45 8.08
C ASP A 321 -8.47 7.99 8.11
N ASN A 322 -9.39 8.93 8.29
CA ASN A 322 -10.83 8.64 8.24
C ASN A 322 -11.23 8.08 6.88
N PHE A 323 -10.78 8.73 5.79
CA PHE A 323 -11.08 8.24 4.45
C PHE A 323 -10.47 6.87 4.18
N ALA A 324 -9.21 6.64 4.58
CA ALA A 324 -8.56 5.35 4.41
C ALA A 324 -9.34 4.24 5.12
N GLN A 325 -9.81 4.48 6.35
CA GLN A 325 -10.58 3.49 7.10
C GLN A 325 -11.95 3.20 6.44
N GLU A 326 -12.64 4.23 5.95
CA GLU A 326 -13.88 4.09 5.19
C GLU A 326 -13.66 3.33 3.88
N PHE A 327 -12.60 3.66 3.13
CA PHE A 327 -12.29 3.06 1.84
C PHE A 327 -11.84 1.61 1.97
N GLN A 328 -10.96 1.29 2.92
CA GLN A 328 -10.58 -0.09 3.27
C GLN A 328 -11.81 -0.93 3.62
N THR A 329 -12.79 -0.36 4.34
CA THR A 329 -14.04 -1.04 4.66
C THR A 329 -14.87 -1.32 3.42
N ARG A 330 -15.00 -0.34 2.50
CA ARG A 330 -15.65 -0.54 1.19
C ARG A 330 -14.99 -1.64 0.38
N VAL A 331 -13.67 -1.58 0.24
CA VAL A 331 -12.87 -2.59 -0.47
C VAL A 331 -13.04 -3.98 0.16
N LYS A 332 -12.98 -4.08 1.49
CA LYS A 332 -13.17 -5.35 2.19
C LYS A 332 -14.56 -5.93 1.95
N ASN A 333 -15.60 -5.10 2.00
CA ASN A 333 -16.98 -5.54 1.78
C ASN A 333 -17.23 -5.96 0.32
N ALA A 334 -16.56 -5.34 -0.65
CA ALA A 334 -16.61 -5.75 -2.05
C ALA A 334 -16.00 -7.15 -2.25
N CYS A 335 -14.81 -7.39 -1.71
CA CYS A 335 -14.07 -8.63 -1.95
C CYS A 335 -14.47 -9.80 -1.03
N PHE A 336 -15.04 -9.49 0.13
CA PHE A 336 -15.52 -10.46 1.10
C PHE A 336 -16.91 -10.02 1.55
N PRO A 337 -17.93 -10.13 0.66
CA PRO A 337 -19.28 -9.82 1.05
C PRO A 337 -19.61 -10.70 2.25
N ALA A 338 -19.95 -10.08 3.39
CA ALA A 338 -20.37 -10.82 4.56
C ALA A 338 -21.40 -11.86 4.09
N PRO A 339 -21.28 -13.14 4.50
CA PRO A 339 -22.29 -14.12 4.15
C PRO A 339 -23.61 -13.47 4.50
N ARG A 340 -24.45 -13.16 3.49
CA ARG A 340 -25.80 -12.64 3.76
C ARG A 340 -26.35 -13.67 4.69
N ALA A 341 -26.49 -13.32 5.98
CA ALA A 341 -27.19 -14.15 6.92
C ALA A 341 -28.49 -14.42 6.20
N GLN A 342 -28.66 -15.67 5.73
CA GLN A 342 -29.93 -16.08 5.20
C GLN A 342 -30.89 -15.66 6.30
N ARG A 343 -31.83 -14.76 5.95
CA ARG A 343 -33.01 -14.51 6.75
C ARG A 343 -33.77 -15.83 6.81
N ILE A 344 -33.25 -16.78 7.58
CA ILE A 344 -34.01 -17.85 8.16
C ILE A 344 -34.78 -17.10 9.24
N GLY A 345 -36.04 -16.79 8.93
CA GLY A 345 -37.00 -16.42 9.95
C GLY A 345 -36.93 -17.46 11.07
N GLY A 346 -36.51 -17.03 12.25
CA GLY A 346 -36.26 -17.94 13.36
C GLY A 346 -36.03 -17.14 14.62
N ARG A 347 -37.11 -16.97 15.38
CA ARG A 347 -37.22 -16.47 16.76
C ARG A 347 -35.89 -16.20 17.47
N LYS A 348 -35.77 -14.95 17.97
CA LYS A 348 -34.89 -14.62 19.09
C LYS A 348 -35.05 -15.68 20.20
N PRO A 349 -33.97 -16.28 20.73
CA PRO A 349 -34.08 -17.03 21.96
C PRO A 349 -34.47 -16.05 23.07
N GLY A 350 -35.64 -16.30 23.67
CA GLY A 350 -36.13 -15.58 24.83
C GLY A 350 -35.12 -15.68 25.96
N ARG A 351 -34.67 -14.53 26.45
CA ARG A 351 -33.80 -14.39 27.61
C ARG A 351 -34.60 -14.82 28.84
N LEU A 352 -34.36 -16.03 29.35
CA LEU A 352 -34.87 -16.43 30.66
C LEU A 352 -34.12 -15.63 31.72
N SER A 353 -34.87 -14.74 32.37
CA SER A 353 -34.48 -13.98 33.55
C SER A 353 -34.59 -14.90 34.77
N SER A 354 -33.47 -15.27 35.38
CA SER A 354 -33.41 -15.68 36.78
C SER A 354 -32.66 -14.60 37.57
N THR A 355 -33.33 -14.13 38.61
CA THR A 355 -32.87 -13.13 39.60
C THR A 355 -31.61 -13.59 40.35
N PRO A 356 -30.89 -12.65 40.97
CA PRO A 356 -30.51 -12.92 42.37
C PRO A 356 -30.75 -11.74 43.32
N SER A 357 -31.28 -12.09 44.49
CA SER A 357 -31.45 -11.26 45.68
C SER A 357 -30.11 -10.74 46.25
N THR A 358 -30.21 -9.62 46.97
CA THR A 358 -29.15 -8.88 47.68
C THR A 358 -28.51 -9.62 48.88
N PRO A 359 -27.31 -9.20 49.35
CA PRO A 359 -26.45 -9.91 50.32
C PRO A 359 -26.59 -9.40 51.78
N PRO A 360 -26.07 -10.15 52.79
CA PRO A 360 -25.00 -9.59 53.66
C PRO A 360 -23.99 -10.66 54.21
N ILE A 361 -22.65 -10.46 54.17
CA ILE A 361 -21.69 -9.78 55.09
C ILE A 361 -21.16 -10.62 56.31
N HIS A 362 -19.81 -10.84 56.32
CA HIS A 362 -18.81 -11.09 57.42
C HIS A 362 -18.61 -12.53 58.02
N PRO A 363 -17.49 -12.86 58.74
CA PRO A 363 -16.09 -13.05 58.25
C PRO A 363 -15.29 -14.27 58.84
N SER A 364 -14.14 -14.61 58.21
CA SER A 364 -12.91 -15.20 58.81
C SER A 364 -12.87 -16.72 59.19
N PRO A 365 -11.71 -17.32 59.57
CA PRO A 365 -10.93 -18.24 58.70
C PRO A 365 -10.64 -19.62 59.35
N TYR A 366 -10.34 -20.68 58.60
CA TYR A 366 -9.67 -21.86 59.21
C TYR A 366 -8.88 -22.73 58.21
N ILE A 367 -7.80 -23.31 58.73
CA ILE A 367 -6.65 -23.99 58.10
C ILE A 367 -6.87 -25.50 57.86
N GLY A 368 -6.20 -26.03 56.82
CA GLY A 368 -5.73 -27.45 56.69
C GLY A 368 -6.66 -28.37 55.87
N TYR A 369 -6.24 -29.37 55.08
CA TYR A 369 -4.94 -29.98 54.80
C TYR A 369 -5.13 -30.99 53.62
N LEU A 370 -4.07 -31.21 52.81
CA LEU A 370 -3.73 -32.42 51.99
C LEU A 370 -4.39 -32.79 50.63
N SER A 371 -3.49 -33.01 49.66
CA SER A 371 -3.48 -33.93 48.49
C SER A 371 -4.14 -33.44 47.18
N GLY A 372 -3.54 -33.47 45.98
CA GLY A 372 -2.20 -33.83 45.49
C GLY A 372 -2.16 -33.76 43.94
N ALA A 373 -1.17 -33.02 43.39
CA ALA A 373 -0.51 -33.07 42.06
C ALA A 373 -1.33 -33.04 40.71
N PRO A 374 -0.73 -32.69 39.54
CA PRO A 374 0.57 -32.04 39.27
C PRO A 374 0.47 -30.74 38.40
N GLN A 375 1.56 -29.96 38.43
CA GLN A 375 1.78 -28.74 37.68
C GLN A 375 2.42 -29.00 36.30
N PHE A 376 2.05 -28.21 35.27
CA PHE A 376 2.93 -27.66 34.23
C PHE A 376 2.29 -26.39 33.60
N PRO A 377 3.09 -25.44 33.07
CA PRO A 377 2.73 -24.02 33.00
C PRO A 377 1.91 -23.66 31.76
N ALA A 378 0.69 -23.15 31.98
CA ALA A 378 -0.09 -22.48 30.95
C ALA A 378 0.41 -21.04 30.77
N ILE A 379 1.10 -20.80 29.66
CA ILE A 379 1.37 -19.45 29.15
C ILE A 379 0.02 -18.81 28.81
N ASN A 380 -0.29 -17.72 29.52
CA ASN A 380 -1.39 -16.82 29.22
C ASN A 380 -1.39 -16.42 27.73
N LYS A 381 -2.39 -16.90 26.99
CA LYS A 381 -2.88 -16.25 25.78
C LYS A 381 -4.32 -15.81 26.07
N GLU A 382 -4.50 -14.52 26.33
CA GLU A 382 -5.81 -13.90 26.16
C GLU A 382 -6.28 -14.10 24.72
N PRO A 383 -7.53 -14.52 24.47
CA PRO A 383 -8.12 -14.44 23.15
C PRO A 383 -8.65 -13.02 22.93
N ALA A 384 -7.86 -12.18 22.25
CA ALA A 384 -8.41 -11.02 21.58
C ALA A 384 -9.35 -11.53 20.47
N ASN A 385 -10.64 -11.46 20.77
CA ASN A 385 -11.74 -11.87 19.91
C ASN A 385 -11.77 -11.01 18.63
N THR A 386 -11.05 -11.42 17.59
CA THR A 386 -11.23 -10.96 16.22
C THR A 386 -11.86 -12.11 15.42
N GLY A 387 -13.19 -12.07 15.30
CA GLY A 387 -14.01 -13.09 14.65
C GLY A 387 -13.80 -13.21 13.13
N ILE A 388 -12.62 -13.68 12.71
CA ILE A 388 -12.32 -14.04 11.33
C ILE A 388 -11.71 -15.44 11.35
N ASN A 389 -12.56 -16.45 11.12
CA ASN A 389 -12.15 -17.83 10.94
C ASN A 389 -11.82 -18.04 9.45
N VAL A 390 -10.63 -17.61 9.03
CA VAL A 390 -10.09 -17.88 7.70
C VAL A 390 -9.00 -18.93 7.86
N PRO A 391 -9.09 -20.11 7.22
CA PRO A 391 -7.97 -21.03 7.17
C PRO A 391 -6.82 -20.35 6.41
N ALA A 392 -5.61 -20.42 6.98
CA ALA A 392 -4.39 -20.05 6.28
C ALA A 392 -4.30 -20.85 4.95
N PRO A 393 -3.68 -20.30 3.89
CA PRO A 393 -3.35 -21.11 2.73
C PRO A 393 -2.56 -22.34 3.18
N PRO A 394 -2.84 -23.55 2.63
CA PRO A 394 -2.16 -24.75 3.06
C PRO A 394 -0.65 -24.57 2.86
N PRO A 395 0.20 -24.96 3.83
CA PRO A 395 1.63 -25.02 3.60
C PRO A 395 1.88 -26.00 2.45
N TYR A 396 2.34 -25.49 1.30
CA TYR A 396 2.76 -26.33 0.20
C TYR A 396 4.09 -27.00 0.58
N GLY A 397 3.96 -28.18 1.18
CA GLY A 397 5.06 -29.08 1.53
C GLY A 397 4.61 -30.54 1.59
N SER A 398 3.54 -30.90 0.88
CA SER A 398 3.00 -32.26 0.87
C SER A 398 2.69 -32.70 -0.56
N PHE A 399 3.74 -33.00 -1.32
CA PHE A 399 3.59 -33.97 -2.41
C PHE A 399 3.18 -35.31 -1.80
N PRO A 400 2.19 -36.04 -2.35
CA PRO A 400 1.99 -37.43 -1.98
C PRO A 400 3.24 -38.21 -2.41
N GLN A 401 4.05 -38.54 -1.42
CA GLN A 401 5.22 -39.39 -1.57
C GLN A 401 4.72 -40.77 -2.02
N ALA A 402 5.03 -41.14 -3.26
CA ALA A 402 4.89 -42.52 -3.70
C ALA A 402 5.80 -43.40 -2.81
N PRO A 403 5.36 -44.60 -2.40
CA PRO A 403 6.17 -45.47 -1.54
C PRO A 403 7.50 -45.80 -2.24
N PRO A 404 8.65 -45.76 -1.54
CA PRO A 404 9.94 -45.95 -2.16
C PRO A 404 10.08 -47.39 -2.67
N LYS A 405 10.34 -47.52 -3.97
CA LYS A 405 10.82 -48.78 -4.56
C LYS A 405 12.24 -49.04 -4.02
N ALA A 406 12.43 -50.22 -3.46
CA ALA A 406 13.74 -50.69 -3.01
C ALA A 406 14.74 -50.71 -4.17
N ILE A 407 15.75 -49.83 -4.12
CA ILE A 407 16.89 -49.88 -5.03
C ILE A 407 18.02 -50.64 -4.35
N LYS A 408 18.40 -51.75 -5.01
CA LYS A 408 19.55 -52.59 -4.69
C LYS A 408 20.84 -51.76 -4.64
N LYS A 409 21.64 -52.04 -3.61
CA LYS A 409 23.06 -51.67 -3.53
C LYS A 409 23.79 -52.10 -4.80
N GLN A 410 24.47 -51.16 -5.45
CA GLN A 410 25.58 -51.45 -6.35
C GLN A 410 26.72 -50.46 -6.09
N HIS A 411 27.91 -50.99 -6.37
CA HIS A 411 29.19 -50.68 -5.75
C HIS A 411 29.76 -49.28 -6.03
N SER A 412 30.50 -48.81 -5.03
CA SER A 412 31.52 -47.76 -5.08
C SER A 412 32.69 -48.14 -5.98
N VAL A 413 33.07 -47.26 -6.90
CA VAL A 413 34.42 -47.18 -7.46
C VAL A 413 34.88 -45.73 -7.40
N ALA A 414 36.07 -45.56 -6.84
CA ALA A 414 36.77 -44.30 -6.63
C ALA A 414 37.28 -43.66 -7.93
N SER A 415 37.42 -42.34 -7.93
CA SER A 415 38.41 -41.64 -8.75
C SER A 415 38.75 -40.29 -8.14
N ASN A 416 40.04 -40.12 -7.87
CA ASN A 416 40.74 -38.92 -7.43
C ASN A 416 40.86 -37.84 -8.51
N GLY A 417 41.24 -36.62 -8.08
CA GLY A 417 41.76 -35.50 -8.89
C GLY A 417 41.18 -34.19 -8.35
N ASP A 418 41.80 -33.46 -7.42
CA ASP A 418 43.11 -32.79 -7.43
C ASP A 418 43.26 -31.79 -8.59
N GLY A 419 43.53 -30.52 -8.27
CA GLY A 419 43.81 -29.51 -9.30
C GLY A 419 43.47 -28.05 -8.99
N ALA A 420 44.34 -27.43 -8.20
CA ALA A 420 44.91 -26.09 -8.40
C ALA A 420 44.00 -24.82 -8.45
N ALA A 421 44.30 -23.96 -7.49
CA ALA A 421 43.99 -22.54 -7.45
C ALA A 421 44.94 -21.71 -8.35
N GLU A 422 44.52 -20.44 -8.54
CA GLU A 422 45.24 -19.25 -9.05
C GLU A 422 45.10 -18.91 -10.56
N PRO A 423 45.34 -17.63 -10.96
CA PRO A 423 44.65 -16.42 -10.50
C PRO A 423 44.20 -15.52 -11.69
N MET A 424 43.57 -14.40 -11.35
CA MET A 424 43.09 -13.35 -12.26
C MET A 424 44.16 -12.75 -13.19
N ASP A 425 43.76 -12.42 -14.42
CA ASP A 425 44.38 -11.35 -15.20
C ASP A 425 43.29 -10.44 -15.81
N LEU A 426 43.50 -9.13 -15.72
CA LEU A 426 42.62 -8.04 -16.11
C LEU A 426 43.27 -7.33 -17.30
N SER A 427 42.77 -7.59 -18.49
CA SER A 427 43.01 -6.80 -19.69
C SER A 427 41.71 -6.56 -20.44
#